data_AF-A0A3L7XJA1-F1
#
_entry.id   AF-A0A3L7XJA1-F1
#
_cell.length_a   1.000
_cell.length_b   1.000
_cell.length_c   1.000
_cell.angle_alpha   90.00
_cell.angle_beta   90.00
_cell.angle_gamma   90.00
#
_symmetry.space_group_name_H-M   'P 1'
#
loop_
_entity.id
_entity.type
_entity.pdbx_description
1 polymer ?
#
loop_
_entity_poly.entity_id
_entity_poly.type
_entity_poly.pdbx_seq_one_letter_code
_entity_poly.pdbx_strand_id
1 'polypeptide(L)'
;MTTDRRIVISNRRVPSLKKGFGTNRHVMEMPNLIEMPRRSYERFLREGLRELLDEVSPIQDFTGGRMELRFSDYHFEEPKYTEAECRDRERTYAAPLRVSVEL
;
A
#
# COMPACT_ATOMS: atom_id res chain seq x y z
N MET A 1 -14.73 -10.64 -19.32
CA MET A 1 -15.72 -11.23 -18.39
C MET A 1 -15.51 -10.56 -17.04
N THR A 2 -16.27 -9.51 -16.75
CA THR A 2 -16.07 -8.69 -15.55
C THR A 2 -17.36 -8.76 -14.76
N THR A 3 -17.37 -9.50 -13.65
CA THR A 3 -18.54 -9.65 -12.78
C THR A 3 -18.88 -8.30 -12.13
N ASP A 4 -20.17 -7.94 -12.15
CA ASP A 4 -20.70 -6.68 -11.62
C ASP A 4 -20.35 -6.48 -10.12
N ARG A 5 -19.80 -5.31 -9.79
CA ARG A 5 -19.38 -4.91 -8.43
C ARG A 5 -20.53 -4.87 -7.42
N ARG A 6 -21.79 -4.80 -7.88
CA ARG A 6 -22.99 -4.85 -7.02
C ARG A 6 -23.15 -6.17 -6.28
N ILE A 7 -22.56 -7.26 -6.78
CA ILE A 7 -22.63 -8.58 -6.14
C ILE A 7 -21.68 -8.69 -4.94
N VAL A 8 -20.60 -7.90 -4.94
CA VAL A 8 -19.48 -8.05 -4.00
C VAL A 8 -19.79 -7.46 -2.61
N ILE A 9 -20.78 -6.57 -2.48
CA ILE A 9 -21.15 -5.91 -1.21
C ILE A 9 -22.52 -6.39 -0.69
N SER A 10 -22.92 -7.61 -1.04
CA SER A 10 -24.07 -8.24 -0.40
C SER A 10 -23.59 -9.28 0.60
N ASN A 11 -23.59 -8.91 1.88
CA ASN A 11 -23.44 -9.84 3.01
C ASN A 11 -24.61 -10.84 3.11
N ARG A 12 -25.46 -10.97 2.08
CA ARG A 12 -26.37 -12.11 1.95
C ARG A 12 -25.51 -13.33 1.67
N ARG A 13 -25.29 -14.14 2.69
CA ARG A 13 -25.05 -15.57 2.49
C ARG A 13 -26.19 -16.07 1.61
N VAL A 14 -25.92 -16.26 0.32
CA VAL A 14 -26.77 -17.10 -0.51
C VAL A 14 -26.72 -18.46 0.18
N PRO A 15 -27.84 -19.02 0.69
CA PRO A 15 -27.80 -20.30 1.35
C PRO A 15 -27.48 -21.35 0.29
N SER A 16 -26.21 -21.65 0.10
CA SER A 16 -25.80 -22.77 -0.74
C SER A 16 -25.97 -24.02 0.13
N LEU A 17 -27.02 -24.81 -0.13
CA LEU A 17 -27.14 -26.19 0.33
C LEU A 17 -26.04 -27.02 -0.36
N LYS A 18 -24.79 -26.78 0.01
CA LYS A 18 -23.64 -27.57 -0.45
C LYS A 18 -23.36 -28.62 0.59
N LYS A 19 -23.72 -29.87 0.28
CA LYS A 19 -23.36 -31.02 1.11
C LYS A 19 -21.88 -31.31 0.91
N GLY A 20 -21.08 -31.13 1.96
CA GLY A 20 -19.69 -31.56 2.01
C GLY A 20 -19.60 -33.04 2.37
N PHE A 21 -18.74 -33.79 1.69
CA PHE A 21 -18.46 -35.21 1.98
C PHE A 21 -17.07 -35.43 2.60
N GLY A 22 -16.35 -34.35 2.90
CA GLY A 22 -15.02 -34.41 3.50
C GLY A 22 -15.09 -34.89 4.96
N THR A 23 -14.26 -35.86 5.30
CA THR A 23 -14.18 -36.47 6.63
C THR A 23 -13.12 -35.81 7.53
N ASN A 24 -12.19 -35.06 6.93
CA ASN A 24 -11.10 -34.39 7.64
C ASN A 24 -11.61 -33.13 8.36
N ARG A 25 -11.09 -32.92 9.58
CA ARG A 25 -11.39 -31.73 10.38
C ARG A 25 -10.64 -30.52 9.82
N HIS A 26 -11.33 -29.40 9.68
CA HIS A 26 -10.69 -28.10 9.45
C HIS A 26 -9.94 -27.69 10.73
N VAL A 27 -8.61 -27.70 10.68
CA VAL A 27 -7.74 -27.39 11.84
C VAL A 27 -7.46 -25.89 11.96
N MET A 28 -7.63 -25.15 10.86
CA MET A 28 -7.45 -23.70 10.82
C MET A 28 -8.46 -23.05 9.86
N GLU A 29 -8.75 -21.79 10.13
CA GLU A 29 -9.57 -20.95 9.27
C GLU A 29 -8.80 -20.53 8.02
N MET A 30 -9.53 -20.19 6.96
CA MET A 30 -8.94 -19.66 5.74
C MET A 30 -8.31 -18.28 6.03
N PRO A 31 -7.00 -18.10 5.78
CA PRO A 31 -6.36 -16.80 5.97
C PRO A 31 -6.80 -15.80 4.89
N ASN A 32 -6.49 -14.53 5.09
CA ASN A 32 -6.69 -13.52 4.07
C ASN A 32 -5.70 -13.71 2.92
N LEU A 33 -6.19 -14.09 1.74
CA LEU A 33 -5.37 -14.44 0.59
C LEU A 33 -4.59 -13.25 -0.01
N ILE A 34 -4.95 -12.02 0.33
CA ILE A 34 -4.26 -10.79 -0.12
C ILE A 34 -3.46 -10.11 1.00
N GLU A 35 -3.26 -10.79 2.13
CA GLU A 35 -2.57 -10.22 3.29
C GLU A 35 -1.11 -9.90 2.98
N MET A 36 -0.39 -10.80 2.30
CA MET A 36 1.03 -10.64 2.04
C MET A 36 1.35 -9.36 1.23
N PRO A 37 0.70 -9.10 0.08
CA PRO A 37 0.94 -7.86 -0.67
C PRO A 37 0.60 -6.60 0.13
N ARG A 38 -0.49 -6.62 0.91
CA ARG A 38 -0.92 -5.49 1.74
C ARG A 38 0.12 -5.19 2.82
N ARG A 39 0.51 -6.22 3.57
CA ARG A 39 1.50 -6.12 4.66
C ARG A 39 2.87 -5.67 4.14
N SER A 40 3.28 -6.14 2.96
CA SER A 40 4.53 -5.73 2.33
C SER A 40 4.54 -4.22 2.06
N TYR A 41 3.46 -3.70 1.47
CA TYR A 41 3.36 -2.27 1.15
C TYR A 41 3.22 -1.41 2.41
N GLU A 42 2.43 -1.84 3.40
CA GLU A 42 2.32 -1.16 4.70
C GLU A 42 3.68 -1.05 5.40
N ARG A 43 4.50 -2.12 5.37
CA ARG A 43 5.86 -2.08 5.92
C ARG A 43 6.77 -1.14 5.14
N PHE A 44 6.70 -1.16 3.82
CA PHE A 44 7.47 -0.23 2.97
C PHE A 44 7.16 1.24 3.31
N LEU A 45 5.88 1.58 3.47
CA LEU A 45 5.47 2.95 3.82
C LEU A 45 5.87 3.35 5.24
N ARG A 46 5.91 2.43 6.19
CA ARG A 46 6.23 2.73 7.60
C ARG A 46 7.73 2.77 7.89
N GLU A 47 8.49 1.83 7.34
CA GLU A 47 9.89 1.57 7.70
C GLU A 47 10.81 1.80 6.49
N GLY A 48 10.47 1.20 5.35
CA GLY A 48 11.35 1.17 4.18
C GLY A 48 11.68 2.55 3.60
N LEU A 49 10.73 3.48 3.59
CA LEU A 49 11.00 4.85 3.12
C LEU A 49 11.97 5.61 4.02
N ARG A 50 11.87 5.43 5.35
CA ARG A 50 12.80 6.07 6.28
C ARG A 50 14.21 5.51 6.10
N GLU A 51 14.32 4.18 6.05
CA GLU A 51 15.58 3.47 5.81
C GLU A 51 16.27 3.94 4.52
N LEU A 52 15.51 4.05 3.42
CA LEU A 52 16.04 4.53 2.13
C LEU A 52 16.50 5.99 2.18
N LEU A 53 15.74 6.87 2.84
CA LEU A 53 16.11 8.28 2.99
C LEU A 53 17.36 8.44 3.88
N ASP A 54 17.52 7.60 4.90
CA ASP A 54 18.72 7.55 5.73
C ASP A 54 19.93 7.00 4.99
N GLU A 55 19.76 6.00 4.13
CA GLU A 55 20.84 5.41 3.34
C GLU A 55 21.50 6.42 2.39
N VAL A 56 20.71 7.31 1.79
CA VAL A 56 21.21 8.32 0.84
C VAL A 56 21.64 9.63 1.52
N SER A 57 21.42 9.78 2.83
CA SER A 57 21.68 11.00 3.59
C SER A 57 22.93 10.85 4.48
N PRO A 58 23.78 11.88 4.60
CA PRO A 58 23.71 13.17 3.91
C PRO A 58 24.24 13.13 2.47
N ILE A 59 23.67 13.98 1.61
CA ILE A 59 24.20 14.23 0.28
C ILE A 59 25.22 15.38 0.38
N GLN A 60 26.47 15.13 0.02
CA GLN A 60 27.57 16.09 0.10
C GLN A 60 27.96 16.64 -1.28
N ASP A 61 28.44 17.88 -1.31
CA ASP A 61 29.01 18.48 -2.52
C ASP A 61 30.33 17.82 -2.97
N PHE A 62 30.72 18.07 -4.22
CA PHE A 62 31.96 17.53 -4.80
C PHE A 62 33.24 18.09 -4.16
N THR A 63 33.13 19.18 -3.38
CA THR A 63 34.26 19.78 -2.66
C THR A 63 34.43 19.22 -1.24
N GLY A 64 33.50 18.38 -0.79
CA GLY A 64 33.56 17.64 0.46
C GLY A 64 33.34 18.47 1.73
N GLY A 65 32.75 19.67 1.66
CA GLY A 65 32.55 20.42 2.91
C GLY A 65 31.93 21.82 2.88
N ARG A 66 31.39 22.31 1.77
CA ARG A 66 30.72 23.64 1.76
C ARG A 66 29.20 23.53 1.83
N MET A 67 28.63 22.46 1.31
CA MET A 67 27.18 22.22 1.29
C MET A 67 26.89 20.75 1.61
N GLU A 68 25.91 20.53 2.48
CA GLU A 68 25.43 19.22 2.88
C GLU A 68 23.91 19.25 2.91
N LEU A 69 23.25 18.22 2.37
CA LEU A 69 21.79 18.11 2.38
C LEU A 69 21.39 16.91 3.22
N ARG A 70 20.57 17.12 4.25
CA ARG A 70 19.98 16.06 5.08
C ARG A 70 18.47 15.97 4.87
N PHE A 71 17.97 14.73 4.78
CA PHE A 71 16.54 14.45 4.83
C PHE A 71 16.10 14.20 6.26
N SER A 72 15.23 15.05 6.81
CA SER A 72 14.76 14.96 8.20
C SER A 72 13.50 14.10 8.32
N ASP A 73 12.36 14.62 7.87
CA ASP A 73 11.05 13.96 7.99
C ASP A 73 10.35 13.86 6.63
N TYR A 74 9.36 12.96 6.51
CA TYR A 74 8.53 12.84 5.31
C TYR A 74 7.08 12.56 5.64
N HIS A 75 6.18 12.99 4.76
CA HIS A 75 4.76 12.67 4.87
C HIS A 75 4.11 12.54 3.49
N PHE A 76 3.01 11.81 3.45
CA PHE A 76 2.14 11.74 2.28
C PHE A 76 1.00 12.75 2.41
N GLU A 77 0.77 13.52 1.37
CA GLU A 77 -0.45 14.32 1.22
C GLU A 77 -1.61 13.43 0.76
N GLU A 78 -2.84 13.92 0.87
CA GLU A 78 -4.00 13.18 0.40
C GLU A 78 -3.97 12.97 -1.13
N PRO A 79 -4.43 11.81 -1.63
CA PRO A 79 -4.61 11.60 -3.06
C PRO A 79 -5.53 12.65 -3.68
N LYS A 80 -5.11 13.24 -4.81
CA LYS A 80 -5.87 14.30 -5.48
C LYS A 80 -7.25 13.85 -6.00
N TYR A 81 -7.39 12.56 -6.28
CA TYR A 81 -8.61 11.97 -6.83
C TYR A 81 -8.89 10.65 -6.14
N THR A 82 -10.15 10.25 -6.11
CA THR A 82 -10.57 8.94 -5.59
C THR A 82 -10.21 7.80 -6.57
N GLU A 83 -10.14 6.57 -6.06
CA GLU A 83 -9.92 5.38 -6.92
C GLU A 83 -10.95 5.23 -8.03
N ALA A 84 -12.19 5.67 -7.80
CA ALA A 84 -13.27 5.60 -8.78
C ALA A 84 -13.02 6.56 -9.94
N GLU A 85 -12.68 7.81 -9.65
CA GLU A 85 -12.35 8.82 -10.65
C GLU A 85 -11.08 8.47 -11.44
N CYS A 86 -10.06 7.94 -10.75
CA CYS A 86 -8.84 7.47 -11.41
C CYS A 86 -9.14 6.34 -12.39
N ARG A 87 -10.04 5.42 -12.05
CA ARG A 87 -10.44 4.33 -12.94
C ARG A 87 -11.26 4.81 -14.14
N ASP A 88 -12.15 5.77 -13.94
CA ASP A 88 -13.00 6.34 -15.00
C ASP A 88 -12.20 7.19 -16.00
N ARG A 89 -11.19 7.92 -15.50
CA ARG A 89 -10.40 8.88 -16.28
C ARG A 89 -9.00 8.38 -16.66
N GLU A 90 -8.74 7.08 -16.49
CA GLU A 90 -7.46 6.43 -16.78
C GLU A 90 -6.25 7.14 -16.12
N ARG A 91 -6.42 7.56 -14.85
CA ARG A 91 -5.36 8.20 -14.06
C ARG A 91 -4.76 7.22 -13.06
N THR A 92 -3.52 7.48 -12.68
CA THR A 92 -2.88 6.80 -11.54
C THR A 92 -3.46 7.32 -10.23
N TYR A 93 -3.90 6.43 -9.34
CA TYR A 93 -4.25 6.77 -7.96
C TYR A 93 -2.96 6.90 -7.14
N ALA A 94 -2.60 8.13 -6.76
CA ALA A 94 -1.33 8.44 -6.11
C ALA A 94 -1.49 9.54 -5.06
N ALA A 95 -0.70 9.43 -3.99
CA ALA A 95 -0.52 10.43 -2.95
C ALA A 95 0.86 11.12 -3.15
N PRO A 96 0.94 12.46 -3.15
CA PRO A 96 2.23 13.16 -3.18
C PRO A 96 3.06 12.84 -1.93
N LEU A 97 4.37 12.57 -2.11
CA LEU A 97 5.34 12.44 -1.01
C LEU A 97 6.09 13.77 -0.84
N ARG A 98 6.08 14.32 0.38
CA ARG A 98 6.84 15.51 0.77
C ARG A 98 7.92 15.11 1.75
N VAL A 99 9.12 15.67 1.57
CA VAL A 99 10.28 15.43 2.44
C VAL A 99 10.83 16.78 2.90
N SER A 100 11.07 16.90 4.19
CA SER A 100 11.73 18.05 4.82
C SER A 100 13.24 17.91 4.68
N VAL A 101 13.88 19.03 4.34
CA VAL A 101 15.29 19.06 3.99
C VAL A 101 16.01 20.15 4.79
N GLU A 102 17.20 19.81 5.29
CA GLU A 102 18.11 20.71 5.99
C GLU A 102 19.41 20.86 5.15
N LEU A 103 19.95 22.07 5.10
CA LEU A 103 21.14 22.48 4.32
C LEU A 103 22.31 22.86 5.22
#